data_AF-S5TM39-F1
#
_entry.id   AF-S5TM39-F1
#
_cell.length_a   1.000
_cell.length_b   1.000
_cell.length_c   1.000
_cell.angle_alpha   90.00
_cell.angle_beta   90.00
_cell.angle_gamma   90.00
#
_symmetry.space_group_name_H-M   'P 1'
#
loop_
_entity.id
_entity.type
_entity.pdbx_description
1 polymer ?
#
loop_
_entity_poly.entity_id
_entity_poly.type
_entity_poly.pdbx_seq_one_letter_code
_entity_poly.pdbx_strand_id
1 'polypeptide(L)'
;MRAARCPEPLDVVVTSTASDSHTWNLVYLQLAIEEAGHRVRNLGACVPDDEVIDECLARRPDVLVVSSVNGHGFPDGLRLITALRSRDDLRGLPVVIGGKLGISGAAGVHGELLDAGYDALFEDDPELTRFLGFLDSLVVVRR
;
A
#
# COMPACT_ATOMS: atom_id res chain seq x y z
N MET A 1 26.55 -7.37 20.89
CA MET A 1 25.50 -6.34 20.93
C MET A 1 25.53 -5.57 19.62
N ARG A 2 24.65 -5.90 18.67
CA ARG A 2 24.47 -5.07 17.47
C ARG A 2 23.63 -3.86 17.90
N ALA A 3 24.15 -2.65 17.69
CA ALA A 3 23.36 -1.44 17.83
C ALA A 3 22.15 -1.57 16.90
N ALA A 4 20.95 -1.53 17.45
CA ALA A 4 19.72 -1.42 16.67
C ALA A 4 19.82 -0.07 15.95
N ARG A 5 20.07 -0.10 14.64
CA ARG A 5 19.76 1.07 13.82
C ARG A 5 18.24 1.18 13.90
N CYS A 6 17.71 2.22 14.52
CA CYS A 6 16.33 2.59 14.22
C CYS A 6 16.31 2.88 12.71
N PRO A 7 15.53 2.16 11.89
CA PRO A 7 15.36 2.53 10.51
C PRO A 7 14.89 4.00 10.46
N GLU A 8 15.41 4.79 9.54
CA GLU A 8 14.88 6.14 9.36
C GLU A 8 13.38 6.05 9.07
N PRO A 9 12.55 7.01 9.54
CA PRO A 9 11.13 7.01 9.23
C PRO A 9 10.90 6.98 7.72
N LEU A 10 10.12 6.00 7.25
CA LEU A 10 9.62 5.93 5.88
C LEU A 10 8.57 7.01 5.66
N ASP A 11 8.54 7.59 4.46
CA ASP A 11 7.45 8.42 3.97
C ASP A 11 6.44 7.52 3.23
N VAL A 12 5.31 7.23 3.86
CA VAL A 12 4.28 6.27 3.39
C VAL A 12 3.05 7.00 2.86
N VAL A 13 2.55 6.61 1.69
CA VAL A 13 1.23 7.04 1.20
C VAL A 13 0.22 5.94 1.44
N VAL A 14 -0.93 6.29 2.02
CA VAL A 14 -2.05 5.37 2.29
C VAL A 14 -3.29 5.85 1.52
N THR A 15 -3.98 4.95 0.85
CA THR A 15 -5.25 5.24 0.15
C THR A 15 -6.12 4.00 0.08
N SER A 16 -7.43 4.16 -0.16
CA SER A 16 -8.26 3.04 -0.61
C SER A 16 -8.28 2.90 -2.12
N THR A 17 -8.88 1.83 -2.63
CA THR A 17 -9.25 1.77 -4.05
C THR A 17 -10.36 2.77 -4.38
N ALA A 18 -10.42 3.22 -5.65
CA ALA A 18 -11.33 4.29 -6.08
C ALA A 18 -12.83 3.99 -5.85
N SER A 19 -13.25 2.72 -5.79
CA SER A 19 -14.65 2.34 -5.49
C SER A 19 -14.93 2.13 -4.00
N ASP A 20 -13.93 2.23 -3.14
CA ASP A 20 -14.05 1.87 -1.73
C ASP A 20 -14.17 3.09 -0.82
N SER A 21 -15.36 3.30 -0.26
CA SER A 21 -15.69 4.42 0.63
C SER A 21 -15.41 4.15 2.10
N HIS A 22 -14.86 3.00 2.46
CA HIS A 22 -14.51 2.71 3.85
C HIS A 22 -13.29 3.51 4.27
N THR A 23 -13.37 4.12 5.44
CA THR A 23 -12.34 5.04 5.95
C THR A 23 -11.67 4.52 7.22
N TRP A 24 -12.32 3.65 7.99
CA TRP A 24 -11.80 3.21 9.28
C TRP A 24 -10.52 2.38 9.14
N ASN A 25 -10.46 1.51 8.13
CA ASN A 25 -9.25 0.80 7.72
C ASN A 25 -8.07 1.74 7.44
N LEU A 26 -8.33 2.88 6.80
CA LEU A 26 -7.27 3.86 6.48
C LEU A 26 -6.77 4.57 7.74
N VAL A 27 -7.68 4.96 8.65
CA VAL A 27 -7.31 5.55 9.94
C VAL A 27 -6.52 4.54 10.78
N TYR A 28 -6.97 3.28 10.80
CA TYR A 28 -6.28 2.21 11.50
C TYR A 28 -4.86 1.97 10.96
N LEU A 29 -4.70 1.85 9.64
CA LEU A 29 -3.39 1.71 9.00
C LEU A 29 -2.49 2.90 9.29
N GLN A 30 -3.02 4.12 9.20
CA GLN A 30 -2.27 5.33 9.54
C GLN A 30 -1.73 5.26 10.98
N LEU A 31 -2.60 4.99 11.96
CA LEU A 31 -2.18 4.89 13.37
C LEU A 31 -1.12 3.82 13.58
N ALA A 32 -1.29 2.63 12.98
CA ALA A 32 -0.34 1.53 13.12
C ALA A 32 1.04 1.85 12.51
N ILE A 33 1.06 2.50 11.34
CA ILE A 33 2.31 2.90 10.65
C ILE A 33 3.01 4.04 11.40
N GLU A 34 2.24 5.01 11.92
CA GLU A 34 2.77 6.10 12.75
C GLU A 34 3.30 5.58 14.10
N GLU A 35 2.62 4.61 14.73
CA GLU A 35 3.09 3.95 15.95
C GLU A 35 4.39 3.15 15.72
N ALA A 36 4.58 2.60 14.52
CA ALA A 36 5.85 1.99 14.09
C ALA A 36 6.96 3.02 13.81
N GLY A 37 6.67 4.32 13.89
CA GLY A 37 7.66 5.40 13.77
C GLY A 37 7.86 5.94 12.35
N HIS A 38 6.95 5.63 11.41
CA HIS A 38 6.96 6.16 10.05
C HIS A 38 6.04 7.37 9.89
N ARG A 39 6.13 8.04 8.73
CA ARG A 39 5.29 9.19 8.38
C ARG A 39 4.22 8.78 7.40
N VAL A 40 2.99 9.23 7.60
CA VAL A 40 1.87 8.84 6.74
C VAL A 40 1.24 10.06 6.06
N ARG A 41 1.11 9.96 4.74
CA ARG A 41 0.19 10.76 3.92
C ARG A 41 -1.01 9.90 3.60
N ASN A 42 -2.10 10.09 4.34
CA ASN A 42 -3.37 9.44 4.07
C ASN A 42 -4.16 10.27 3.05
N LEU A 43 -4.35 9.75 1.84
CA LEU A 43 -5.13 10.40 0.78
C LEU A 43 -6.63 10.24 1.00
N GLY A 44 -7.04 9.33 1.89
CA GLY A 44 -8.43 9.02 2.15
C GLY A 44 -8.99 7.97 1.19
N ALA A 45 -10.31 7.90 1.18
CA ALA A 45 -11.09 6.90 0.47
C ALA A 45 -11.59 7.41 -0.88
N CYS A 46 -11.87 6.49 -1.82
CA CYS A 46 -12.38 6.79 -3.16
C CYS A 46 -11.51 7.77 -3.97
N VAL A 47 -10.19 7.76 -3.76
CA VAL A 47 -9.27 8.64 -4.49
C VAL A 47 -9.12 8.10 -5.91
N PRO A 48 -9.32 8.92 -6.96
CA PRO A 48 -9.07 8.51 -8.34
C PRO A 48 -7.62 8.04 -8.57
N ASP A 49 -7.45 7.02 -9.42
CA ASP A 49 -6.14 6.40 -9.65
C ASP A 49 -5.09 7.42 -10.16
N ASP A 50 -5.51 8.39 -10.97
CA ASP A 50 -4.67 9.47 -11.49
C ASP A 50 -4.22 10.44 -10.39
N GLU A 51 -5.09 10.78 -9.44
CA GLU A 51 -4.73 11.58 -8.27
C GLU A 51 -3.74 10.84 -7.36
N VAL A 52 -3.91 9.52 -7.17
CA VAL A 52 -2.94 8.69 -6.43
C VAL A 52 -1.57 8.72 -7.12
N ILE A 53 -1.53 8.56 -8.44
CA ILE A 53 -0.30 8.58 -9.24
C ILE A 53 0.39 9.96 -9.15
N ASP A 54 -0.37 11.04 -9.28
CA ASP A 54 0.16 12.40 -9.24
C ASP A 54 0.74 12.74 -7.85
N GLU A 55 0.09 12.32 -6.77
CA GLU A 55 0.63 12.43 -5.41
C GLU A 55 1.93 11.61 -5.24
N CYS A 56 2.00 10.40 -5.79
CA CYS A 56 3.22 9.59 -5.75
C CYS A 56 4.37 10.23 -6.53
N LEU A 57 4.09 10.82 -7.70
CA LEU A 57 5.08 11.53 -8.51
C LEU A 57 5.62 12.78 -7.81
N ALA A 58 4.72 13.54 -7.18
CA ALA A 58 5.06 14.77 -6.47
C ALA A 58 5.86 14.51 -5.19
N ARG A 59 5.47 13.48 -4.41
CA ARG A 59 6.07 13.20 -3.10
C ARG A 59 7.25 12.26 -3.14
N ARG A 60 7.29 11.36 -4.13
CA ARG A 60 8.25 10.25 -4.18
C ARG A 60 8.29 9.48 -2.84
N PRO A 61 7.15 8.91 -2.40
CA PRO A 61 7.11 8.17 -1.14
C PRO A 61 8.02 6.94 -1.21
N ASP A 62 8.37 6.42 -0.04
CA ASP A 62 9.13 5.16 0.07
C ASP A 62 8.25 3.94 -0.21
N VAL A 63 6.93 4.07 0.00
CA VAL A 63 5.95 3.01 -0.27
C VAL A 63 4.53 3.56 -0.42
N LEU A 64 3.76 2.95 -1.33
CA LEU A 64 2.32 3.14 -1.46
C LEU A 64 1.58 1.93 -0.87
N VAL A 65 0.65 2.19 0.05
CA VAL A 65 -0.18 1.19 0.72
C VAL A 65 -1.63 1.40 0.28
N VAL A 66 -2.18 0.42 -0.43
CA VAL A 66 -3.56 0.43 -0.93
C VAL A 66 -4.42 -0.48 -0.06
N SER A 67 -5.53 0.03 0.45
CA SER A 67 -6.48 -0.76 1.22
C SER A 67 -7.79 -0.94 0.47
N SER A 68 -8.35 -2.14 0.48
CA SER A 68 -9.70 -2.39 -0.01
C SER A 68 -10.38 -3.38 0.91
N VAL A 69 -11.59 -3.05 1.35
CA VAL A 69 -12.44 -3.89 2.21
C VAL A 69 -13.84 -4.08 1.62
N ASN A 70 -14.16 -3.41 0.50
CA ASN A 70 -15.46 -3.52 -0.18
C ASN A 70 -15.61 -4.79 -1.04
N GLY A 71 -14.56 -5.61 -1.21
CA GLY A 71 -14.58 -6.82 -2.04
C GLY A 71 -14.31 -6.59 -3.53
N HIS A 72 -14.08 -5.35 -3.96
CA HIS A 72 -13.68 -4.98 -5.32
C HIS A 72 -12.17 -4.68 -5.43
N GLY A 73 -11.38 -5.07 -4.42
CA GLY A 73 -9.94 -4.79 -4.37
C GLY A 73 -9.17 -5.38 -5.54
N PHE A 74 -9.56 -6.54 -6.07
CA PHE A 74 -8.92 -7.14 -7.22
C PHE A 74 -9.06 -6.31 -8.52
N PRO A 75 -10.28 -6.05 -9.04
CA PRO A 75 -10.41 -5.29 -10.28
C PRO A 75 -9.91 -3.85 -10.15
N ASP A 76 -10.12 -3.18 -9.01
CA ASP A 76 -9.60 -1.83 -8.81
C ASP A 76 -8.08 -1.80 -8.63
N GLY A 77 -7.54 -2.74 -7.86
CA GLY A 77 -6.10 -2.87 -7.65
C GLY A 77 -5.37 -3.13 -8.96
N LEU A 78 -5.90 -4.02 -9.81
CA LEU A 78 -5.32 -4.31 -11.12
C LEU A 78 -5.29 -3.06 -12.02
N ARG A 79 -6.36 -2.26 -12.00
CA ARG A 79 -6.44 -1.00 -12.74
C ARG A 79 -5.40 0.00 -12.24
N LEU A 80 -5.32 0.22 -10.92
CA LEU A 80 -4.39 1.15 -10.30
C LEU A 80 -2.93 0.77 -10.56
N ILE A 81 -2.54 -0.48 -10.30
CA ILE A 81 -1.13 -0.88 -10.44
C ILE A 81 -0.68 -0.85 -11.90
N THR A 82 -1.55 -1.24 -12.84
CA THR A 82 -1.25 -1.16 -14.27
C THR A 82 -0.99 0.30 -14.69
N ALA A 83 -1.84 1.23 -14.23
CA ALA A 83 -1.66 2.65 -14.49
C ALA A 83 -0.38 3.20 -13.85
N LEU A 84 -0.09 2.83 -12.60
CA LEU A 84 1.11 3.26 -11.88
C LEU A 84 2.39 2.77 -12.56
N ARG A 85 2.45 1.49 -12.94
CA ARG A 85 3.63 0.88 -13.59
C ARG A 85 3.85 1.36 -15.03
N SER A 86 2.86 1.99 -15.65
CA SER A 86 3.04 2.69 -16.93
C SER A 86 3.89 3.97 -16.82
N ARG A 87 4.13 4.47 -15.60
CA ARG A 87 4.96 5.66 -15.35
C ARG A 87 6.38 5.20 -15.00
N ASP A 88 7.34 5.48 -15.89
CA ASP A 88 8.75 5.08 -15.69
C ASP A 88 9.33 5.57 -14.36
N ASP A 89 8.94 6.77 -13.94
CA ASP A 89 9.29 7.39 -12.67
C ASP A 89 8.87 6.61 -11.42
N LEU A 90 7.81 5.79 -11.52
CA LEU A 90 7.23 5.04 -10.40
C LEU A 90 7.49 3.53 -10.49
N ARG A 91 8.23 3.05 -11.50
CA ARG A 91 8.48 1.61 -11.69
C ARG A 91 9.21 0.96 -10.51
N GLY A 92 10.03 1.72 -9.80
CA GLY A 92 10.77 1.25 -8.62
C GLY A 92 10.09 1.54 -7.28
N LEU A 93 8.92 2.19 -7.27
CA LEU A 93 8.18 2.47 -6.03
C LEU A 93 7.62 1.16 -5.46
N PRO A 94 7.93 0.77 -4.22
CA PRO A 94 7.23 -0.32 -3.54
C PRO A 94 5.74 -0.02 -3.41
N VAL A 95 4.88 -0.95 -3.84
CA VAL A 95 3.43 -0.84 -3.75
C VAL A 95 2.85 -2.12 -3.18
N VAL A 96 2.01 -1.99 -2.15
CA VAL A 96 1.32 -3.13 -1.52
C VAL A 96 -0.18 -2.89 -1.50
N ILE A 97 -0.95 -3.97 -1.48
CA ILE A 97 -2.41 -3.92 -1.36
C ILE A 97 -2.91 -4.92 -0.33
N GLY A 98 -3.94 -4.55 0.42
CA GLY A 98 -4.52 -5.44 1.41
C GLY A 98 -5.96 -5.15 1.82
N GLY A 99 -6.49 -6.01 2.69
CA GLY A 99 -7.88 -6.11 3.09
C GLY A 99 -8.63 -7.18 2.28
N LYS A 100 -9.91 -6.95 2.03
CA LYS A 100 -10.77 -7.89 1.31
C LYS A 100 -10.72 -7.65 -0.20
N LEU A 101 -9.83 -8.37 -0.89
CA LEU A 101 -9.59 -8.19 -2.34
C LEU A 101 -10.63 -8.87 -3.25
N GLY A 102 -11.45 -9.77 -2.69
CA GLY A 102 -12.53 -10.43 -3.42
C GLY A 102 -13.82 -10.57 -2.62
N ILE A 103 -14.91 -10.88 -3.33
CA ILE A 103 -16.21 -11.17 -2.72
C ILE A 103 -16.34 -12.62 -2.24
N SER A 104 -15.52 -13.53 -2.77
CA SER A 104 -15.42 -14.91 -2.32
C SER A 104 -14.57 -14.92 -1.05
N GLY A 105 -15.18 -15.24 0.10
CA GLY A 105 -14.56 -15.15 1.43
C GLY A 105 -13.43 -16.15 1.73
N ALA A 106 -12.69 -16.59 0.71
CA ALA A 106 -11.47 -17.37 0.83
C ALA A 106 -10.47 -16.82 -0.17
N ALA A 107 -9.24 -16.58 0.29
CA ALA A 107 -8.09 -16.08 -0.46
C ALA A 107 -8.20 -16.41 -1.94
N GLY A 108 -8.64 -15.43 -2.73
CA GLY A 108 -8.50 -15.52 -4.16
C GLY A 108 -7.00 -15.61 -4.40
N VAL A 109 -6.53 -16.55 -5.23
CA VAL A 109 -5.14 -16.55 -5.64
C VAL A 109 -4.95 -15.32 -6.53
N HIS A 110 -4.73 -14.16 -5.91
CA HIS A 110 -4.58 -12.87 -6.58
C HIS A 110 -3.14 -12.70 -7.10
N GLY A 111 -2.53 -13.80 -7.58
CA GLY A 111 -1.20 -13.80 -8.18
C GLY A 111 -1.09 -12.80 -9.33
N GLU A 112 -2.19 -12.56 -10.05
CA GLU A 112 -2.28 -11.54 -11.09
C GLU A 112 -1.96 -10.12 -10.58
N LEU A 113 -2.25 -9.79 -9.31
CA LEU A 113 -1.87 -8.49 -8.74
C LEU A 113 -0.35 -8.39 -8.54
N LEU A 114 0.29 -9.47 -8.11
CA LEU A 114 1.75 -9.54 -8.01
C LEU A 114 2.38 -9.47 -9.41
N ASP A 115 1.86 -10.23 -10.36
CA ASP A 115 2.32 -10.24 -11.76
C ASP A 115 2.15 -8.87 -12.43
N ALA A 116 1.09 -8.12 -12.08
CA ALA A 116 0.85 -6.76 -12.57
C ALA A 116 1.75 -5.71 -11.90
N GLY A 117 2.41 -6.06 -10.79
CA GLY A 117 3.49 -5.27 -10.20
C GLY A 117 3.28 -4.80 -8.77
N TYR A 118 2.34 -5.37 -8.01
CA TYR A 118 2.35 -5.23 -6.55
C TYR A 118 3.50 -6.04 -5.95
N ASP A 119 4.13 -5.51 -4.91
CA ASP A 119 5.27 -6.13 -4.24
C ASP A 119 4.83 -7.11 -3.13
N ALA A 120 3.67 -6.87 -2.52
CA ALA A 120 3.07 -7.77 -1.54
C ALA A 120 1.54 -7.58 -1.44
N LEU A 121 0.87 -8.67 -1.04
CA LEU A 121 -0.57 -8.72 -0.74
C LEU A 121 -0.78 -9.04 0.74
N PHE A 122 -1.83 -8.45 1.34
CA PHE A 122 -2.21 -8.67 2.73
C PHE A 122 -3.75 -8.80 2.88
N GLU A 123 -4.33 -10.01 2.89
CA GLU A 123 -5.77 -10.28 2.96
C GLU A 123 -6.39 -10.59 4.35
N ASP A 124 -5.62 -10.98 5.37
CA ASP A 124 -6.14 -11.55 6.63
C ASP A 124 -5.72 -10.76 7.91
N ASP A 125 -6.51 -10.85 8.99
CA ASP A 125 -6.28 -10.13 10.27
C ASP A 125 -4.90 -10.35 10.96
N PRO A 126 -4.24 -11.53 10.94
CA PRO A 126 -2.89 -11.69 11.51
C PRO A 126 -1.76 -11.07 10.67
N GLU A 127 -2.08 -10.31 9.61
CA GLU A 127 -1.08 -9.80 8.68
C GLU A 127 -0.55 -8.41 8.99
N LEU A 128 -1.05 -7.71 10.02
CA LEU A 128 -0.44 -6.45 10.43
C LEU A 128 1.04 -6.62 10.81
N THR A 129 1.38 -7.68 11.55
CA THR A 129 2.79 -7.96 11.91
C THR A 129 3.63 -8.25 10.67
N ARG A 130 3.07 -8.96 9.68
CA ARG A 130 3.75 -9.24 8.41
C ARG A 130 3.94 -7.96 7.60
N PHE A 131 2.94 -7.08 7.59
CA PHE A 131 2.98 -5.79 6.93
C PHE A 131 4.02 -4.86 7.56
N LEU A 132 4.04 -4.75 8.89
CA LEU A 132 5.09 -3.97 9.59
C LEU A 132 6.48 -4.55 9.33
N GLY A 133 6.62 -5.88 9.34
CA GLY A 133 7.87 -6.54 8.97
C GLY A 133 8.29 -6.31 7.52
N PHE A 134 7.34 -6.13 6.60
CA PHE A 134 7.62 -5.72 5.22
C PHE A 134 8.17 -4.29 5.20
N LEU A 135 7.55 -3.34 5.93
CA LEU A 135 8.05 -1.96 6.02
C LEU A 135 9.48 -1.91 6.57
N ASP A 136 9.77 -2.67 7.63
CA ASP A 136 11.12 -2.78 8.22
C ASP A 136 12.16 -3.36 7.25
N SER A 137 11.73 -4.11 6.24
CA SER A 137 12.61 -4.70 5.24
C SER A 137 12.97 -3.75 4.09
N LEU A 138 12.22 -2.65 3.93
CA LEU A 138 12.47 -1.68 2.87
C LEU A 138 13.78 -0.93 3.12
N VAL A 139 14.66 -0.96 2.13
CA VAL A 139 15.92 -0.20 2.16
C VAL A 139 15.71 1.11 1.42
N VAL A 140 15.60 2.20 2.17
CA VAL A 140 15.49 3.54 1.59
C VAL A 140 16.86 4.01 1.10
N VAL A 141 16.94 4.34 -0.19
CA VAL A 141 18.09 5.04 -0.78
C VAL A 141 17.64 6.48 -1.05
N ARG A 142 17.94 7.40 -0.11
CA ARG A 142 17.66 8.83 -0.34
C ARG A 142 18.54 9.34 -1.49
N ARG A 143 17.92 9.97 -2.49
CA ARG A 143 18.61 10.69 -3.57
C ARG A 143 18.83 12.15 -3.18
#